data_AF-A0A7Z7CEQ6-F1
#
_entry.id   AF-A0A7Z7CEQ6-F1
#
_cell.length_a   1.000
_cell.length_b   1.000
_cell.length_c   1.000
_cell.angle_alpha   90.00
_cell.angle_beta   90.00
_cell.angle_gamma   90.00
#
_symmetry.space_group_name_H-M   'P 1'
#
loop_
_entity.id
_entity.type
_entity.pdbx_description
1 polymer ?
#
loop_
_entity_poly.entity_id
_entity_poly.type
_entity_poly.pdbx_seq_one_letter_code
_entity_poly.pdbx_strand_id
1 'polypeptide(L)'
;MQTGILEEKENHQVGLCSCATQIREHGINEGNDNNQKIMNQSLMRSMKNHSFMSNLSNRCGARPNLRANVWTRMSLGLIIIFSMSVMYYSSAAEAAGPELGVTAQKAWETVLSKADSQTKLSLQRAYENVGNWTTQEQAWEQKTKTIHAANSKELEQLRVGIRQIDDAKIAGLTEKVKQTEARYESLFALYSSVNRQLDAAKAIKNKEWSAAIRTQADTLKPVVQLARQDIRFKKKELAEARKRKSTEVKRLRTLLAGADPVKKQIQTGKKQASLSKERYSNALQQFKQSAKLGQSSRVLSSLNSLSAAAEKWAGSKQHIYTLEQKVSATYTKVRQELTKIPK
;
A
#
# COMPACT_ATOMS: atom_id res chain seq x y z
N MET A 1 54.41 -22.79 38.65
CA MET A 1 54.95 -21.66 39.42
C MET A 1 55.54 -20.66 38.44
N GLN A 2 54.91 -19.51 38.24
CA GLN A 2 55.58 -18.25 37.93
C GLN A 2 54.56 -17.11 38.04
N THR A 3 54.98 -16.03 38.69
CA THR A 3 54.16 -14.89 39.10
C THR A 3 54.76 -13.61 38.54
N GLY A 4 53.90 -12.72 38.02
CA GLY A 4 54.18 -11.31 37.76
C GLY A 4 52.83 -10.59 37.86
N ILE A 5 52.47 -9.98 38.99
CA ILE A 5 52.97 -8.73 39.58
C ILE A 5 52.37 -7.50 38.87
N LEU A 6 51.72 -6.67 39.69
CA LEU A 6 51.13 -5.34 39.42
C LEU A 6 52.26 -4.33 39.11
N GLU A 7 52.11 -3.07 38.74
CA GLU A 7 51.05 -2.04 38.79
C GLU A 7 51.34 -1.12 37.55
N GLU A 8 50.73 0.02 37.21
CA GLU A 8 50.23 1.14 38.00
C GLU A 8 49.33 2.01 37.09
N LYS A 9 48.49 2.87 37.67
CA LYS A 9 47.65 3.84 36.93
C LYS A 9 47.98 5.27 37.35
N GLU A 10 48.39 6.10 36.41
CA GLU A 10 48.05 7.53 36.43
C GLU A 10 47.80 8.02 35.01
N ASN A 11 46.75 8.82 34.81
CA ASN A 11 46.61 9.63 33.60
C ASN A 11 45.82 10.91 33.89
N HIS A 12 46.21 11.99 33.22
CA HIS A 12 46.06 13.36 33.70
C HIS A 12 44.66 14.00 33.52
N GLN A 13 44.48 15.11 34.25
CA GLN A 13 43.28 15.94 34.33
C GLN A 13 43.51 17.31 33.64
N VAL A 14 42.44 17.95 33.15
CA VAL A 14 42.37 19.35 32.64
C VAL A 14 43.12 19.61 31.31
N GLY A 15 42.65 20.39 30.33
CA GLY A 15 41.37 21.11 30.12
C GLY A 15 41.50 22.19 29.02
N LEU A 16 40.52 23.12 28.96
CA LEU A 16 40.50 24.41 28.24
C LEU A 16 40.12 24.48 26.73
N CYS A 17 38.95 25.10 26.51
CA CYS A 17 38.64 26.25 25.64
C CYS A 17 39.25 26.42 24.22
N SER A 18 38.39 26.76 23.25
CA SER A 18 38.36 28.12 22.65
C SER A 18 37.09 28.38 21.80
N CYS A 19 36.72 29.66 21.63
CA CYS A 19 35.61 30.16 20.79
C CYS A 19 36.13 30.91 19.56
N ALA A 20 35.43 30.78 18.42
CA ALA A 20 35.53 31.64 17.22
C ALA A 20 34.45 31.18 16.18
N THR A 21 33.83 31.98 15.30
CA THR A 21 33.63 33.45 15.15
C THR A 21 32.38 33.66 14.26
N GLN A 22 31.77 34.85 14.29
CA GLN A 22 30.47 35.19 13.70
C GLN A 22 30.56 36.16 12.50
N ILE A 23 30.00 35.79 11.34
CA ILE A 23 29.62 36.66 10.18
C ILE A 23 28.44 35.97 9.43
N ARG A 24 27.63 36.60 8.57
CA ARG A 24 26.61 37.66 8.75
C ARG A 24 26.20 38.25 7.38
N GLU A 25 24.95 38.04 6.95
CA GLU A 25 24.20 38.79 5.87
C GLU A 25 24.80 38.77 4.43
N HIS A 26 24.12 38.91 3.29
CA HIS A 26 22.71 39.00 2.81
C HIS A 26 22.70 38.35 1.37
N GLY A 27 21.61 37.98 0.67
CA GLY A 27 20.18 37.92 1.03
C GLY A 27 19.23 38.39 -0.10
N ILE A 28 18.98 37.58 -1.17
CA ILE A 28 17.97 37.85 -2.25
C ILE A 28 16.98 36.67 -2.42
N ASN A 29 15.72 37.00 -2.72
CA ASN A 29 14.55 36.12 -2.88
C ASN A 29 14.62 35.15 -4.08
N GLU A 30 13.91 34.01 -3.95
CA GLU A 30 12.79 33.67 -4.87
C GLU A 30 11.82 32.65 -4.22
N GLY A 31 10.55 32.68 -4.63
CA GLY A 31 9.43 32.14 -3.86
C GLY A 31 9.24 30.61 -3.90
N ASN A 32 8.76 30.04 -2.79
CA ASN A 32 8.43 28.62 -2.66
C ASN A 32 6.94 28.40 -2.31
N ASP A 33 6.07 28.54 -3.31
CA ASP A 33 4.69 28.09 -3.23
C ASP A 33 4.62 26.56 -3.28
N ASN A 34 4.52 25.91 -2.12
CA ASN A 34 3.94 24.55 -2.00
C ASN A 34 3.61 24.07 -0.56
N ASN A 35 3.90 24.85 0.50
CA ASN A 35 3.71 24.38 1.88
C ASN A 35 2.28 24.53 2.45
N GLN A 36 1.30 24.95 1.65
CA GLN A 36 -0.05 25.30 2.12
C GLN A 36 -1.09 24.17 2.01
N LYS A 37 -0.68 22.89 2.15
CA LYS A 37 -1.62 21.75 2.13
C LYS A 37 -1.35 20.60 3.12
N ILE A 38 -0.58 20.83 4.19
CA ILE A 38 -0.41 19.87 5.30
C ILE A 38 -0.59 20.53 6.69
N MET A 39 -1.51 21.50 6.80
CA MET A 39 -1.98 22.03 8.09
C MET A 39 -3.48 22.35 8.01
N ASN A 40 -4.34 21.32 7.94
CA ASN A 40 -5.79 21.44 8.20
C ASN A 40 -6.46 20.07 8.44
N GLN A 41 -5.84 19.20 9.26
CA GLN A 41 -6.44 17.90 9.61
C GLN A 41 -6.12 17.38 11.02
N SER A 42 -5.49 18.17 11.88
CA SER A 42 -5.08 17.79 13.24
C SER A 42 -5.82 18.51 14.37
N LEU A 43 -6.79 19.39 14.07
CA LEU A 43 -7.39 20.31 15.04
C LEU A 43 -8.94 20.30 15.08
N MET A 44 -9.54 19.11 15.09
CA MET A 44 -10.90 18.88 15.60
C MET A 44 -11.08 17.45 16.14
N ARG A 45 -10.39 17.14 17.24
CA ARG A 45 -10.71 16.02 18.15
C ARG A 45 -10.49 16.43 19.61
N SER A 46 -11.35 17.31 20.11
CA SER A 46 -11.57 17.48 21.55
C SER A 46 -13.00 17.96 21.80
N MET A 47 -13.53 17.61 22.98
CA MET A 47 -14.85 18.00 23.50
C MET A 47 -16.10 17.55 22.71
N LYS A 48 -16.65 16.41 23.12
CA LYS A 48 -17.89 16.41 23.94
C LYS A 48 -18.21 15.00 24.47
N ASN A 49 -17.98 14.80 25.77
CA ASN A 49 -18.73 13.85 26.58
C ASN A 49 -19.69 14.68 27.45
N HIS A 50 -21.00 14.44 27.35
CA HIS A 50 -21.86 14.30 28.54
C HIS A 50 -23.21 13.67 28.14
N SER A 51 -23.58 12.70 28.96
CA SER A 51 -24.78 11.85 28.99
C SER A 51 -26.14 12.55 29.07
N PHE A 52 -27.19 11.94 28.48
CA PHE A 52 -28.40 11.56 29.23
C PHE A 52 -29.19 10.40 28.56
N MET A 53 -30.20 9.86 29.26
CA MET A 53 -30.81 8.52 29.04
C MET A 53 -32.18 8.50 28.33
N SER A 54 -32.64 7.26 28.02
CA SER A 54 -34.01 6.79 27.68
C SER A 54 -34.63 7.28 26.35
N ASN A 55 -35.21 6.46 25.45
CA ASN A 55 -35.86 5.12 25.46
C ASN A 55 -37.35 5.10 25.86
N LEU A 56 -38.28 5.36 24.92
CA LEU A 56 -39.41 4.45 24.61
C LEU A 56 -40.23 4.79 23.33
N SER A 57 -40.53 3.74 22.56
CA SER A 57 -41.73 3.41 21.74
C SER A 57 -42.54 4.41 20.88
N ASN A 58 -42.90 3.89 19.69
CA ASN A 58 -44.22 3.88 19.02
C ASN A 58 -44.60 4.85 17.88
N ARG A 59 -44.61 4.27 16.67
CA ARG A 59 -45.67 4.25 15.62
C ARG A 59 -46.63 5.45 15.49
N CYS A 60 -46.49 6.14 14.35
CA CYS A 60 -47.49 6.34 13.27
C CYS A 60 -46.73 7.00 12.09
N GLY A 61 -47.00 6.79 10.80
CA GLY A 61 -48.19 6.27 10.14
C GLY A 61 -48.57 7.23 8.99
N ALA A 62 -47.81 7.26 7.90
CA ALA A 62 -48.07 8.14 6.75
C ALA A 62 -47.73 7.47 5.40
N ARG A 63 -48.55 7.71 4.38
CA ARG A 63 -48.51 7.07 3.04
C ARG A 63 -47.51 7.76 2.08
N PRO A 64 -47.01 7.06 1.04
CA PRO A 64 -46.05 7.63 0.10
C PRO A 64 -46.71 8.50 -0.99
N ASN A 65 -46.11 9.66 -1.28
CA ASN A 65 -46.51 10.52 -2.41
C ASN A 65 -45.88 10.03 -3.73
N LEU A 66 -46.69 9.46 -4.62
CA LEU A 66 -46.34 9.30 -6.04
C LEU A 66 -46.38 10.66 -6.75
N ARG A 67 -45.25 11.34 -6.94
CA ARG A 67 -45.10 12.38 -8.01
C ARG A 67 -43.68 12.86 -8.36
N ALA A 68 -42.64 12.05 -8.17
CA ALA A 68 -41.26 12.42 -8.53
C ALA A 68 -40.43 11.23 -9.06
N ASN A 69 -40.78 10.67 -10.23
CA ASN A 69 -40.03 9.51 -10.75
C ASN A 69 -40.08 9.27 -12.28
N VAL A 70 -39.98 10.33 -13.09
CA VAL A 70 -39.79 10.22 -14.56
C VAL A 70 -38.47 10.84 -15.01
N TRP A 71 -38.11 12.03 -14.50
CA TRP A 71 -36.94 12.77 -14.99
C TRP A 71 -35.59 12.15 -14.57
N THR A 72 -35.53 11.52 -13.40
CA THR A 72 -34.33 10.87 -12.84
C THR A 72 -33.94 9.54 -13.50
N ARG A 73 -34.77 8.99 -14.39
CA ARG A 73 -34.51 7.70 -15.07
C ARG A 73 -33.96 7.85 -16.49
N MET A 74 -34.11 9.02 -17.11
CA MET A 74 -33.53 9.32 -18.43
C MET A 74 -32.06 9.75 -18.37
N SER A 75 -31.57 10.24 -17.23
CA SER A 75 -30.16 10.65 -17.06
C SER A 75 -29.20 9.48 -16.83
N LEU A 76 -29.67 8.31 -16.37
CA LEU A 76 -28.82 7.13 -16.15
C LEU A 76 -28.49 6.36 -17.44
N GLY A 77 -29.33 6.43 -18.48
CA GLY A 77 -29.10 5.72 -19.74
C GLY A 77 -27.96 6.32 -20.58
N LEU A 78 -27.87 7.66 -20.62
CA LEU A 78 -26.86 8.37 -21.43
C LEU A 78 -25.43 8.23 -20.88
N ILE A 79 -25.26 8.05 -19.58
CA ILE A 79 -23.93 7.87 -18.95
C ILE A 79 -23.34 6.49 -19.29
N ILE A 80 -24.17 5.46 -19.49
CA ILE A 80 -23.72 4.11 -19.84
C ILE A 80 -23.30 4.03 -21.32
N ILE A 81 -24.01 4.73 -22.23
CA ILE A 81 -23.65 4.75 -23.65
C ILE A 81 -22.40 5.62 -23.91
N PHE A 82 -22.19 6.70 -23.14
CA PHE A 82 -20.98 7.52 -23.29
C PHE A 82 -19.71 6.86 -22.70
N SER A 83 -19.84 5.85 -21.83
CA SER A 83 -18.70 5.17 -21.19
C SER A 83 -18.18 3.93 -21.93
N MET A 84 -18.91 3.38 -22.92
CA MET A 84 -18.41 2.31 -23.79
C MET A 84 -17.79 2.78 -25.12
N SER A 85 -17.84 4.09 -25.42
CA SER A 85 -17.38 4.63 -26.71
C SER A 85 -15.91 5.05 -26.76
N VAL A 86 -15.13 4.84 -25.68
CA VAL A 86 -13.70 5.21 -25.58
C VAL A 86 -12.79 3.98 -25.41
N MET A 87 -13.07 2.90 -26.15
CA MET A 87 -12.18 1.74 -26.25
C MET A 87 -11.98 1.16 -27.67
N TYR A 88 -12.39 1.89 -28.71
CA TYR A 88 -12.05 1.57 -30.11
C TYR A 88 -11.39 2.75 -30.83
N TYR A 89 -10.23 3.15 -30.32
CA TYR A 89 -9.15 3.66 -31.16
C TYR A 89 -7.94 2.75 -30.94
N SER A 90 -7.97 1.57 -31.57
CA SER A 90 -6.73 0.96 -32.03
C SER A 90 -6.14 1.93 -33.04
N SER A 91 -5.11 2.68 -32.65
CA SER A 91 -4.36 3.47 -33.62
C SER A 91 -3.78 2.51 -34.65
N ALA A 92 -4.27 2.62 -35.88
CA ALA A 92 -3.39 2.42 -37.02
C ALA A 92 -2.29 3.47 -36.86
N ALA A 93 -1.22 3.09 -36.17
CA ALA A 93 -0.02 3.90 -36.05
C ALA A 93 0.70 3.83 -37.39
N GLU A 94 0.16 4.56 -38.37
CA GLU A 94 1.03 5.27 -39.30
C GLU A 94 2.09 5.97 -38.45
N ALA A 95 3.36 5.86 -38.84
CA ALA A 95 4.49 6.38 -38.08
C ALA A 95 4.51 7.91 -38.17
N ALA A 96 3.56 8.56 -37.48
CA ALA A 96 3.52 9.98 -37.27
C ALA A 96 4.82 10.37 -36.57
N GLY A 97 5.68 11.07 -37.31
CA GLY A 97 6.88 11.66 -36.73
C GLY A 97 6.53 12.70 -35.65
N PRO A 98 7.55 13.24 -34.97
CA PRO A 98 7.34 14.14 -33.84
C PRO A 98 6.38 15.29 -34.17
N GLU A 99 5.47 15.64 -33.25
CA GLU A 99 4.49 16.71 -33.46
C GLU A 99 5.17 18.07 -33.75
N LEU A 100 5.19 18.42 -35.04
CA LEU A 100 5.63 19.70 -35.55
C LEU A 100 4.41 20.58 -35.75
N GLY A 101 4.40 21.76 -35.12
CA GLY A 101 3.44 22.79 -35.49
C GLY A 101 3.66 23.23 -36.94
N VAL A 102 2.61 23.71 -37.61
CA VAL A 102 2.56 24.01 -39.07
C VAL A 102 3.81 24.75 -39.60
N THR A 103 4.33 25.74 -38.85
CA THR A 103 5.54 26.49 -39.22
C THR A 103 6.80 25.62 -39.27
N ALA A 104 6.96 24.68 -38.33
CA ALA A 104 8.09 23.76 -38.29
C ALA A 104 7.97 22.65 -39.35
N GLN A 105 6.74 22.25 -39.69
CA GLN A 105 6.46 21.31 -40.78
C GLN A 105 6.84 21.91 -42.15
N LYS A 106 6.43 23.16 -42.44
CA LYS A 106 6.87 23.87 -43.66
C LYS A 106 8.39 24.09 -43.73
N ALA A 107 9.02 24.38 -42.59
CA ALA A 107 10.48 24.49 -42.52
C ALA A 107 11.18 23.15 -42.80
N TRP A 108 10.64 22.04 -42.28
CA TRP A 108 11.11 20.69 -42.54
C TRP A 108 10.97 20.29 -44.02
N GLU A 109 9.82 20.54 -44.64
CA GLU A 109 9.59 20.33 -46.08
C GLU A 109 10.59 21.14 -46.94
N THR A 110 10.88 22.38 -46.53
CA THR A 110 11.87 23.25 -47.19
C THR A 110 13.30 22.72 -47.07
N VAL A 111 13.63 22.02 -45.99
CA VAL A 111 14.93 21.34 -45.82
C VAL A 111 14.98 20.07 -46.68
N LEU A 112 13.90 19.29 -46.71
CA LEU A 112 13.80 18.07 -47.54
C LEU A 112 13.80 18.34 -49.05
N SER A 113 13.36 19.51 -49.51
CA SER A 113 13.40 19.90 -50.92
C SER A 113 14.76 20.46 -51.37
N LYS A 114 15.57 20.96 -50.43
CA LYS A 114 16.92 21.50 -50.69
C LYS A 114 18.05 20.49 -50.41
N ALA A 115 17.76 19.37 -49.76
CA ALA A 115 18.73 18.31 -49.50
C ALA A 115 18.98 17.45 -50.75
N ASP A 116 20.22 16.98 -50.92
CA ASP A 116 20.56 15.91 -51.85
C ASP A 116 19.87 14.59 -51.46
N SER A 117 19.85 13.63 -52.39
CA SER A 117 19.16 12.34 -52.21
C SER A 117 19.63 11.55 -50.97
N GLN A 118 20.93 11.56 -50.67
CA GLN A 118 21.51 10.80 -49.55
C GLN A 118 21.24 11.46 -48.20
N THR A 119 21.34 12.79 -48.14
CA THR A 119 20.94 13.57 -46.96
C THR A 119 19.45 13.46 -46.71
N LYS A 120 18.61 13.47 -47.76
CA LYS A 120 17.15 13.31 -47.66
C LYS A 120 16.75 11.96 -47.06
N LEU A 121 17.34 10.85 -47.53
CA LEU A 121 17.12 9.52 -46.95
C LEU A 121 17.54 9.45 -45.48
N SER A 122 18.67 10.08 -45.13
CA SER A 122 19.18 10.12 -43.76
C SER A 122 18.27 10.93 -42.83
N LEU A 123 17.74 12.06 -43.31
CA LEU A 123 16.77 12.89 -42.61
C LEU A 123 15.44 12.15 -42.39
N GLN A 124 14.90 11.48 -43.41
CA GLN A 124 13.66 10.70 -43.29
C GLN A 124 13.79 9.57 -42.27
N ARG A 125 14.85 8.75 -42.35
CA ARG A 125 15.10 7.67 -41.39
C ARG A 125 15.23 8.17 -39.95
N ALA A 126 15.92 9.29 -39.74
CA ALA A 126 16.06 9.88 -38.41
C ALA A 126 14.71 10.43 -37.88
N TYR A 127 13.84 10.93 -38.76
CA TYR A 127 12.49 11.40 -38.43
C TYR A 127 11.55 10.24 -38.05
N GLU A 128 11.57 9.16 -38.84
CA GLU A 128 10.85 7.91 -38.56
C GLU A 128 11.29 7.29 -37.23
N ASN A 129 12.60 7.28 -36.93
CA ASN A 129 13.12 6.80 -35.65
C ASN A 129 12.54 7.58 -34.45
N VAL A 130 12.42 8.91 -34.53
CA VAL A 130 11.78 9.72 -33.47
C VAL A 130 10.30 9.35 -33.32
N GLY A 131 9.58 9.12 -34.42
CA GLY A 131 8.19 8.64 -34.38
C GLY A 131 8.10 7.29 -33.67
N ASN A 132 8.88 6.30 -34.11
CA ASN A 132 8.95 4.96 -33.54
C ASN A 132 9.27 4.94 -32.03
N TRP A 133 10.21 5.76 -31.57
CA TRP A 133 10.51 5.90 -30.14
C TRP A 133 9.39 6.57 -29.36
N THR A 134 8.69 7.54 -29.96
CA THR A 134 7.54 8.22 -29.34
C THR A 134 6.34 7.27 -29.19
N THR A 135 6.01 6.49 -30.22
CA THR A 135 4.97 5.46 -30.16
C THR A 135 5.30 4.39 -29.10
N GLN A 136 6.57 3.98 -29.00
CA GLN A 136 7.02 3.07 -27.94
C GLN A 136 6.90 3.68 -26.54
N GLU A 137 7.24 4.96 -26.35
CA GLU A 137 7.05 5.67 -25.08
C GLU A 137 5.59 5.61 -24.63
N GLN A 138 4.66 5.96 -25.52
CA GLN A 138 3.22 5.93 -25.24
C GLN A 138 2.74 4.52 -24.90
N ALA A 139 3.19 3.51 -25.64
CA ALA A 139 2.87 2.11 -25.35
C ALA A 139 3.40 1.65 -23.98
N TRP A 140 4.62 2.05 -23.61
CA TRP A 140 5.18 1.77 -22.28
C TRP A 140 4.49 2.53 -21.16
N GLU A 141 4.07 3.77 -21.39
CA GLU A 141 3.29 4.56 -20.44
C GLU A 141 1.93 3.92 -20.15
N GLN A 142 1.20 3.46 -21.18
CA GLN A 142 -0.08 2.76 -20.99
C GLN A 142 0.12 1.41 -20.28
N LYS A 143 1.10 0.61 -20.70
CA LYS A 143 1.46 -0.65 -19.99
C LYS A 143 1.81 -0.40 -18.52
N THR A 144 2.55 0.66 -18.23
CA THR A 144 2.93 1.08 -16.86
C THR A 144 1.72 1.50 -16.03
N LYS A 145 0.79 2.28 -16.59
CA LYS A 145 -0.45 2.67 -15.91
C LYS A 145 -1.29 1.44 -15.54
N THR A 146 -1.50 0.53 -16.49
CA THR A 146 -2.30 -0.70 -16.29
C THR A 146 -1.69 -1.60 -15.21
N ILE A 147 -0.38 -1.90 -15.27
CA ILE A 147 0.25 -2.74 -14.25
C ILE A 147 0.30 -2.05 -12.88
N HIS A 148 0.50 -0.73 -12.82
CA HIS A 148 0.51 0.02 -11.57
C HIS A 148 -0.87 0.01 -10.88
N ALA A 149 -1.95 0.14 -11.65
CA ALA A 149 -3.32 0.02 -11.15
C ALA A 149 -3.62 -1.41 -10.64
N ALA A 150 -3.22 -2.43 -11.40
CA ALA A 150 -3.34 -3.84 -10.99
C ALA A 150 -2.56 -4.14 -9.70
N ASN A 151 -1.29 -3.72 -9.63
CA ASN A 151 -0.43 -3.84 -8.44
C ASN A 151 -1.04 -3.14 -7.22
N SER A 152 -1.65 -1.96 -7.40
CA SER A 152 -2.29 -1.22 -6.31
C SER A 152 -3.53 -1.94 -5.77
N LYS A 153 -4.34 -2.54 -6.66
CA LYS A 153 -5.50 -3.36 -6.28
C LYS A 153 -5.10 -4.65 -5.56
N GLU A 154 -4.14 -5.39 -6.12
CA GLU A 154 -3.64 -6.64 -5.53
C GLU A 154 -3.01 -6.39 -4.15
N LEU A 155 -2.24 -5.30 -3.97
CA LEU A 155 -1.68 -4.92 -2.67
C LEU A 155 -2.76 -4.76 -1.59
N GLU A 156 -3.89 -4.13 -1.89
CA GLU A 156 -4.95 -3.94 -0.91
C GLU A 156 -5.71 -5.25 -0.63
N GLN A 157 -5.96 -6.07 -1.67
CA GLN A 157 -6.53 -7.41 -1.52
C GLN A 157 -5.64 -8.30 -0.63
N LEU A 158 -4.32 -8.28 -0.83
CA LEU A 158 -3.36 -9.00 0.02
C LEU A 158 -3.35 -8.48 1.46
N ARG A 159 -3.43 -7.16 1.68
CA ARG A 159 -3.51 -6.57 3.04
C ARG A 159 -4.77 -7.01 3.78
N VAL A 160 -5.92 -7.04 3.11
CA VAL A 160 -7.18 -7.53 3.67
C VAL A 160 -7.08 -9.03 3.97
N GLY A 161 -6.64 -9.83 3.00
CA GLY A 161 -6.46 -11.28 3.18
C GLY A 161 -5.53 -11.61 4.35
N ILE A 162 -4.36 -10.96 4.44
CA ILE A 162 -3.41 -11.14 5.56
C ILE A 162 -4.05 -10.78 6.90
N ARG A 163 -4.84 -9.71 7.00
CA ARG A 163 -5.54 -9.36 8.24
C ARG A 163 -6.54 -10.44 8.65
N GLN A 164 -7.22 -11.06 7.68
CA GLN A 164 -8.32 -12.00 7.88
C GLN A 164 -7.91 -13.47 8.08
N ILE A 165 -6.62 -13.81 7.99
CA ILE A 165 -6.09 -15.15 8.29
C ILE A 165 -6.64 -15.66 9.62
N ASP A 166 -7.13 -16.89 9.66
CA ASP A 166 -7.70 -17.58 10.83
C ASP A 166 -8.85 -16.84 11.58
N ASP A 167 -9.42 -15.73 11.08
CA ASP A 167 -10.42 -14.98 11.86
C ASP A 167 -11.68 -15.80 12.15
N ALA A 168 -12.21 -16.52 11.16
CA ALA A 168 -13.35 -17.42 11.35
C ALA A 168 -13.04 -18.55 12.35
N LYS A 169 -11.84 -19.11 12.29
CA LYS A 169 -11.35 -20.17 13.18
C LYS A 169 -11.17 -19.68 14.62
N ILE A 170 -10.56 -18.52 14.80
CA ILE A 170 -10.38 -17.87 16.11
C ILE A 170 -11.73 -17.45 16.70
N ALA A 171 -12.68 -16.97 15.88
CA ALA A 171 -14.05 -16.68 16.32
C ALA A 171 -14.76 -17.97 16.78
N GLY A 172 -14.72 -19.04 15.98
CA GLY A 172 -15.30 -20.34 16.33
C GLY A 172 -14.68 -20.96 17.59
N LEU A 173 -13.36 -20.87 17.78
CA LEU A 173 -12.69 -21.31 19.01
C LEU A 173 -13.05 -20.44 20.22
N THR A 174 -13.17 -19.12 20.04
CA THR A 174 -13.60 -18.20 21.10
C THR A 174 -15.03 -18.51 21.55
N GLU A 175 -15.92 -18.81 20.60
CA GLU A 175 -17.30 -19.19 20.88
C GLU A 175 -17.40 -20.57 21.56
N LYS A 176 -16.64 -21.56 21.09
CA LYS A 176 -16.53 -22.88 21.76
C LYS A 176 -16.07 -22.75 23.21
N VAL A 177 -15.12 -21.86 23.52
CA VAL A 177 -14.68 -21.59 24.90
C VAL A 177 -15.86 -21.05 25.73
N LYS A 178 -16.56 -20.00 25.26
CA LYS A 178 -17.72 -19.42 25.97
C LYS A 178 -18.82 -20.45 26.24
N GLN A 179 -19.20 -21.22 25.23
CA GLN A 179 -20.24 -22.26 25.35
C GLN A 179 -19.86 -23.34 26.36
N THR A 180 -18.57 -23.69 26.42
CA THR A 180 -18.04 -24.66 27.38
C THR A 180 -18.03 -24.12 28.80
N GLU A 181 -17.64 -22.85 28.98
CA GLU A 181 -17.71 -22.17 30.28
C GLU A 181 -19.16 -22.09 30.77
N ALA A 182 -20.08 -21.60 29.94
CA ALA A 182 -21.51 -21.53 30.27
C ALA A 182 -22.12 -22.90 30.61
N ARG A 183 -21.71 -23.98 29.92
CA ARG A 183 -22.18 -25.35 30.19
C ARG A 183 -21.74 -25.86 31.58
N TYR A 184 -20.56 -25.46 32.06
CA TYR A 184 -20.02 -25.93 33.34
C TYR A 184 -20.30 -24.98 34.52
N GLU A 185 -20.85 -23.79 34.26
CA GLU A 185 -21.15 -22.79 35.29
C GLU A 185 -22.03 -23.33 36.42
N SER A 186 -23.11 -24.05 36.09
CA SER A 186 -24.01 -24.67 37.09
C SER A 186 -23.33 -25.75 37.93
N LEU A 187 -22.44 -26.55 37.33
CA LEU A 187 -21.63 -27.55 38.04
C LEU A 187 -20.64 -26.88 39.01
N PHE A 188 -20.01 -25.78 38.60
CA PHE A 188 -19.11 -25.03 39.47
C PHE A 188 -19.85 -24.29 40.59
N ALA A 189 -21.05 -23.77 40.32
CA ALA A 189 -21.91 -23.18 41.34
C ALA A 189 -22.36 -24.21 42.39
N LEU A 190 -22.78 -25.41 41.94
CA LEU A 190 -23.13 -26.53 42.83
C LEU A 190 -21.94 -26.99 43.69
N TYR A 191 -20.77 -27.16 43.09
CA TYR A 191 -19.57 -27.50 43.84
C TYR A 191 -19.18 -26.41 44.84
N SER A 192 -19.35 -25.14 44.49
CA SER A 192 -19.09 -24.01 45.39
C SER A 192 -20.08 -23.96 46.56
N SER A 193 -21.37 -24.22 46.33
CA SER A 193 -22.38 -24.23 47.40
C SER A 193 -22.18 -25.40 48.37
N VAL A 194 -21.87 -26.60 47.87
CA VAL A 194 -21.53 -27.79 48.69
C VAL A 194 -20.31 -27.50 49.58
N ASN A 195 -19.26 -26.86 49.05
CA ASN A 195 -18.10 -26.48 49.87
C ASN A 195 -18.46 -25.41 50.94
N ARG A 196 -19.30 -24.42 50.63
CA ARG A 196 -19.79 -23.46 51.64
C ARG A 196 -20.62 -24.13 52.75
N GLN A 197 -21.47 -25.08 52.40
CA GLN A 197 -22.23 -25.87 53.38
C GLN A 197 -21.29 -26.70 54.26
N LEU A 198 -20.25 -27.30 53.69
CA LEU A 198 -19.22 -28.04 54.42
C LEU A 198 -18.47 -27.15 55.43
N ASP A 199 -18.15 -25.91 55.05
CA ASP A 199 -17.48 -24.96 55.95
C ASP A 199 -18.41 -24.46 57.07
N ALA A 200 -19.70 -24.26 56.78
CA ALA A 200 -20.72 -24.00 57.81
C ALA A 200 -20.90 -25.18 58.77
N ALA A 201 -20.91 -26.43 58.27
CA ALA A 201 -21.01 -27.64 59.09
C ALA A 201 -19.83 -27.82 60.05
N LYS A 202 -18.60 -27.51 59.58
CA LYS A 202 -17.40 -27.46 60.42
C LYS A 202 -17.52 -26.38 61.51
N ALA A 203 -18.02 -25.20 61.17
CA ALA A 203 -18.15 -24.08 62.10
C ALA A 203 -19.07 -24.41 63.29
N ILE A 204 -20.18 -25.12 63.04
CA ILE A 204 -21.09 -25.59 64.10
C ILE A 204 -20.65 -26.93 64.75
N LYS A 205 -19.46 -27.43 64.41
CA LYS A 205 -18.86 -28.68 64.94
C LYS A 205 -19.69 -29.95 64.76
N ASN A 206 -20.67 -29.97 63.85
CA ASN A 206 -21.48 -31.15 63.57
C ASN A 206 -20.68 -32.14 62.71
N LYS A 207 -20.19 -33.22 63.33
CA LYS A 207 -19.31 -34.22 62.69
C LYS A 207 -20.02 -35.03 61.61
N GLU A 208 -21.25 -35.47 61.85
CA GLU A 208 -22.02 -36.31 60.93
C GLU A 208 -22.43 -35.52 59.67
N TRP A 209 -22.93 -34.30 59.85
CA TRP A 209 -23.31 -33.42 58.74
C TRP A 209 -22.07 -33.00 57.92
N SER A 210 -20.95 -32.72 58.59
CA SER A 210 -19.67 -32.45 57.92
C SER A 210 -19.17 -33.65 57.10
N ALA A 211 -19.34 -34.87 57.60
CA ALA A 211 -18.95 -36.08 56.88
C ALA A 211 -19.84 -36.31 55.64
N ALA A 212 -21.17 -36.17 55.79
CA ALA A 212 -22.12 -36.34 54.69
C ALA A 212 -21.89 -35.34 53.54
N ILE A 213 -21.71 -34.04 53.85
CA ILE A 213 -21.44 -33.02 52.82
C ILE A 213 -20.04 -33.24 52.20
N ARG A 214 -19.05 -33.70 52.99
CA ARG A 214 -17.73 -34.02 52.45
C ARG A 214 -17.79 -35.11 51.38
N THR A 215 -18.56 -36.18 51.61
CA THR A 215 -18.77 -37.23 50.59
C THR A 215 -19.37 -36.66 49.31
N GLN A 216 -20.32 -35.73 49.40
CA GLN A 216 -20.88 -35.03 48.22
C GLN A 216 -19.84 -34.14 47.50
N ALA A 217 -18.95 -33.48 48.25
CA ALA A 217 -17.87 -32.70 47.65
C ALA A 217 -16.87 -33.61 46.91
N ASP A 218 -16.49 -34.74 47.52
CA ASP A 218 -15.52 -35.68 46.96
C ASP A 218 -16.07 -36.43 45.72
N THR A 219 -17.39 -36.67 45.59
CA THR A 219 -18.00 -37.21 44.36
C THR A 219 -18.08 -36.19 43.21
N LEU A 220 -18.34 -34.91 43.50
CA LEU A 220 -18.37 -33.84 42.48
C LEU A 220 -16.98 -33.43 41.99
N LYS A 221 -15.96 -33.53 42.85
CA LYS A 221 -14.56 -33.16 42.61
C LYS A 221 -13.96 -33.70 41.29
N PRO A 222 -14.03 -35.01 40.94
CA PRO A 222 -13.49 -35.50 39.67
C PRO A 222 -14.17 -34.86 38.44
N VAL A 223 -15.49 -34.67 38.46
CA VAL A 223 -16.25 -34.06 37.37
C VAL A 223 -15.85 -32.58 37.20
N VAL A 224 -15.69 -31.86 38.31
CA VAL A 224 -15.21 -30.46 38.34
C VAL A 224 -13.77 -30.34 37.81
N GLN A 225 -12.89 -31.28 38.14
CA GLN A 225 -11.52 -31.29 37.60
C GLN A 225 -11.51 -31.57 36.09
N LEU A 226 -12.32 -32.52 35.61
CA LEU A 226 -12.47 -32.79 34.18
C LEU A 226 -12.99 -31.56 33.41
N ALA A 227 -14.04 -30.90 33.91
CA ALA A 227 -14.57 -29.67 33.33
C ALA A 227 -13.52 -28.53 33.29
N ARG A 228 -12.72 -28.39 34.36
CA ARG A 228 -11.60 -27.43 34.40
C ARG A 228 -10.49 -27.78 33.40
N GLN A 229 -10.22 -29.06 33.18
CA GLN A 229 -9.25 -29.50 32.16
C GLN A 229 -9.77 -29.22 30.74
N ASP A 230 -11.04 -29.48 30.44
CA ASP A 230 -11.63 -29.19 29.13
C ASP A 230 -11.60 -27.68 28.81
N ILE A 231 -12.02 -26.81 29.73
CA ILE A 231 -11.90 -25.35 29.57
C ILE A 231 -10.44 -24.95 29.33
N ARG A 232 -9.48 -25.52 30.09
CA ARG A 232 -8.05 -25.24 29.90
C ARG A 232 -7.55 -25.72 28.53
N PHE A 233 -8.01 -26.86 28.03
CA PHE A 233 -7.64 -27.38 26.72
C PHE A 233 -8.15 -26.47 25.60
N LYS A 234 -9.43 -26.10 25.60
CA LYS A 234 -10.01 -25.20 24.58
C LYS A 234 -9.37 -23.80 24.63
N LYS A 235 -9.01 -23.29 25.82
CA LYS A 235 -8.26 -22.04 25.98
C LYS A 235 -6.83 -22.12 25.43
N LYS A 236 -6.14 -23.26 25.59
CA LYS A 236 -4.83 -23.51 24.96
C LYS A 236 -4.95 -23.54 23.43
N GLU A 237 -5.92 -24.27 22.88
CA GLU A 237 -6.18 -24.33 21.43
C GLU A 237 -6.41 -22.93 20.84
N LEU A 238 -7.25 -22.10 21.49
CA LEU A 238 -7.47 -20.70 21.10
C LEU A 238 -6.20 -19.84 21.18
N ALA A 239 -5.39 -20.00 22.22
CA ALA A 239 -4.13 -19.27 22.37
C ALA A 239 -3.11 -19.67 21.29
N GLU A 240 -3.03 -20.96 20.97
CA GLU A 240 -2.18 -21.46 19.89
C GLU A 240 -2.65 -20.98 18.51
N ALA A 241 -3.95 -20.97 18.23
CA ALA A 241 -4.50 -20.43 16.98
C ALA A 241 -4.13 -18.94 16.83
N ARG A 242 -4.29 -18.15 17.89
CA ARG A 242 -3.87 -16.73 17.91
C ARG A 242 -2.35 -16.56 17.73
N LYS A 243 -1.53 -17.44 18.31
CA LYS A 243 -0.07 -17.44 18.12
C LYS A 243 0.31 -17.77 16.67
N ARG A 244 -0.29 -18.81 16.08
CA ARG A 244 -0.09 -19.21 14.67
C ARG A 244 -0.45 -18.06 13.72
N LYS A 245 -1.64 -17.47 13.87
CA LYS A 245 -2.04 -16.26 13.13
C LYS A 245 -1.00 -15.15 13.26
N SER A 246 -0.56 -14.81 14.48
CA SER A 246 0.40 -13.72 14.69
C SER A 246 1.73 -13.96 13.97
N THR A 247 2.26 -15.18 14.03
CA THR A 247 3.49 -15.56 13.30
C THR A 247 3.31 -15.47 11.80
N GLU A 248 2.21 -16.01 11.26
CA GLU A 248 1.98 -16.06 9.82
C GLU A 248 1.69 -14.66 9.23
N VAL A 249 0.91 -13.85 9.94
CA VAL A 249 0.68 -12.43 9.61
C VAL A 249 2.00 -11.64 9.59
N LYS A 250 2.92 -11.91 10.52
CA LYS A 250 4.26 -11.29 10.50
C LYS A 250 5.06 -11.77 9.27
N ARG A 251 5.11 -13.08 9.02
CA ARG A 251 5.83 -13.68 7.89
C ARG A 251 5.39 -13.08 6.55
N LEU A 252 4.09 -13.05 6.28
CA LEU A 252 3.53 -12.51 5.04
C LEU A 252 3.71 -10.99 4.92
N ARG A 253 3.67 -10.24 6.01
CA ARG A 253 3.99 -8.80 6.00
C ARG A 253 5.46 -8.56 5.65
N THR A 254 6.39 -9.35 6.17
CA THR A 254 7.81 -9.28 5.81
C THR A 254 8.02 -9.64 4.33
N LEU A 255 7.35 -10.68 3.83
CA LEU A 255 7.41 -11.04 2.41
C LEU A 255 6.87 -9.92 1.50
N LEU A 256 5.76 -9.28 1.89
CA LEU A 256 5.15 -8.15 1.19
C LEU A 256 6.04 -6.88 1.22
N ALA A 257 6.74 -6.63 2.33
CA ALA A 257 7.72 -5.55 2.47
C ALA A 257 8.97 -5.76 1.58
N GLY A 258 9.23 -6.99 1.13
CA GLY A 258 10.27 -7.29 0.13
C GLY A 258 10.09 -6.53 -1.21
N ALA A 259 8.88 -6.03 -1.50
CA ALA A 259 8.62 -5.17 -2.65
C ALA A 259 9.05 -3.70 -2.45
N ASP A 260 9.29 -3.24 -1.23
CA ASP A 260 9.50 -1.82 -0.92
C ASP A 260 10.82 -1.24 -1.47
N PRO A 261 11.95 -1.97 -1.53
CA PRO A 261 13.14 -1.52 -2.26
C PRO A 261 12.86 -1.27 -3.75
N VAL A 262 12.04 -2.12 -4.38
CA VAL A 262 11.66 -1.96 -5.80
C VAL A 262 10.73 -0.76 -5.99
N LYS A 263 9.82 -0.49 -5.05
CA LYS A 263 9.00 0.74 -5.05
C LYS A 263 9.85 2.02 -4.95
N LYS A 264 10.93 2.01 -4.15
CA LYS A 264 11.91 3.11 -4.12
C LYS A 264 12.62 3.27 -5.47
N GLN A 265 13.03 2.17 -6.10
CA GLN A 265 13.59 2.20 -7.46
C GLN A 265 12.60 2.76 -8.48
N ILE A 266 11.29 2.44 -8.38
CA ILE A 266 10.24 3.02 -9.24
C ILE A 266 10.12 4.53 -9.02
N GLN A 267 10.21 5.04 -7.79
CA GLN A 267 10.21 6.48 -7.53
C GLN A 267 11.42 7.18 -8.17
N THR A 268 12.62 6.60 -8.05
CA THR A 268 13.83 7.11 -8.73
C THR A 268 13.69 7.05 -10.25
N GLY A 269 13.19 5.94 -10.80
CA GLY A 269 12.93 5.77 -12.24
C GLY A 269 11.92 6.78 -12.77
N LYS A 270 10.86 7.11 -12.01
CA LYS A 270 9.89 8.16 -12.36
C LYS A 270 10.56 9.55 -12.43
N LYS A 271 11.46 9.88 -11.50
CA LYS A 271 12.26 11.13 -11.57
C LYS A 271 13.15 11.14 -12.81
N GLN A 272 13.87 10.04 -13.08
CA GLN A 272 14.71 9.90 -14.27
C GLN A 272 13.92 10.03 -15.57
N ALA A 273 12.74 9.41 -15.68
CA ALA A 273 11.86 9.55 -16.84
C ALA A 273 11.34 10.98 -17.03
N SER A 274 11.15 11.75 -15.95
CA SER A 274 10.83 13.19 -16.02
C SER A 274 11.99 13.99 -16.62
N LEU A 275 13.22 13.75 -16.16
CA LEU A 275 14.42 14.39 -16.71
C LEU A 275 14.66 13.99 -18.18
N SER A 276 14.38 12.74 -18.56
CA SER A 276 14.45 12.30 -19.95
C SER A 276 13.39 12.97 -20.84
N LYS A 277 12.16 13.17 -20.34
CA LYS A 277 11.12 13.94 -21.04
C LYS A 277 11.52 15.39 -21.25
N GLU A 278 12.14 16.02 -20.26
CA GLU A 278 12.66 17.39 -20.36
C GLU A 278 13.77 17.49 -21.43
N ARG A 279 14.73 16.56 -21.42
CA ARG A 279 15.77 16.46 -22.47
C ARG A 279 15.18 16.28 -23.87
N TYR A 280 14.15 15.44 -24.01
CA TYR A 280 13.41 15.29 -25.27
C TYR A 280 12.74 16.61 -25.70
N SER A 281 12.07 17.32 -24.79
CA SER A 281 11.46 18.62 -25.05
C SER A 281 12.49 19.66 -25.54
N ASN A 282 13.64 19.72 -24.87
CA ASN A 282 14.72 20.66 -25.23
C ASN A 282 15.34 20.30 -26.59
N ALA A 283 15.59 19.01 -26.86
CA ALA A 283 16.06 18.55 -28.17
C ALA A 283 15.03 18.83 -29.29
N LEU A 284 13.73 18.72 -29.00
CA LEU A 284 12.66 19.03 -29.94
C LEU A 284 12.59 20.52 -30.27
N GLN A 285 12.83 21.39 -29.28
CA GLN A 285 12.96 22.84 -29.52
C GLN A 285 14.20 23.16 -30.37
N GLN A 286 15.35 22.56 -30.07
CA GLN A 286 16.58 22.72 -30.87
C GLN A 286 16.40 22.25 -32.32
N PHE A 287 15.73 21.12 -32.53
CA PHE A 287 15.36 20.65 -33.87
C PHE A 287 14.44 21.65 -34.59
N LYS A 288 13.38 22.14 -33.92
CA LYS A 288 12.46 23.15 -34.46
C LYS A 288 13.17 24.46 -34.82
N GLN A 289 14.23 24.85 -34.09
CA GLN A 289 15.06 26.00 -34.40
C GLN A 289 16.01 25.73 -35.59
N SER A 290 16.70 24.59 -35.60
CA SER A 290 17.58 24.17 -36.70
C SER A 290 16.83 24.07 -38.04
N ALA A 291 15.60 23.55 -38.04
CA ALA A 291 14.75 23.47 -39.23
C ALA A 291 14.44 24.86 -39.81
N LYS A 292 14.14 25.86 -38.96
CA LYS A 292 13.92 27.26 -39.39
C LYS A 292 15.17 27.88 -40.02
N LEU A 293 16.37 27.50 -39.58
CA LEU A 293 17.64 27.99 -40.13
C LEU A 293 18.02 27.32 -41.47
N GLY A 294 17.31 26.29 -41.90
CA GLY A 294 17.43 25.71 -43.26
C GLY A 294 18.73 24.96 -43.58
N GLN A 295 19.63 24.77 -42.60
CA GLN A 295 20.93 24.12 -42.81
C GLN A 295 20.84 22.61 -42.58
N SER A 296 20.77 21.82 -43.65
CA SER A 296 20.50 20.37 -43.63
C SER A 296 21.40 19.57 -42.68
N SER A 297 22.68 19.91 -42.56
CA SER A 297 23.63 19.27 -41.64
C SER A 297 23.31 19.52 -40.16
N ARG A 298 22.94 20.75 -39.80
CA ARG A 298 22.49 21.10 -38.43
C ARG A 298 21.14 20.46 -38.12
N VAL A 299 20.24 20.41 -39.09
CA VAL A 299 18.96 19.71 -38.96
C VAL A 299 19.18 18.23 -38.68
N LEU A 300 19.99 17.53 -39.47
CA LEU A 300 20.32 16.12 -39.27
C LEU A 300 20.96 15.86 -37.90
N SER A 301 21.92 16.69 -37.47
CA SER A 301 22.56 16.58 -36.16
C SER A 301 21.58 16.77 -34.99
N SER A 302 20.71 17.78 -35.07
CA SER A 302 19.67 18.01 -34.05
C SER A 302 18.59 16.92 -34.04
N LEU A 303 18.27 16.34 -35.20
CA LEU A 303 17.31 15.24 -35.32
C LEU A 303 17.86 13.92 -34.77
N ASN A 304 19.15 13.63 -34.99
CA ASN A 304 19.85 12.51 -34.35
C ASN A 304 19.88 12.68 -32.81
N SER A 305 20.13 13.91 -32.34
CA SER A 305 20.09 14.22 -30.90
C SER A 305 18.68 14.06 -30.31
N LEU A 306 17.64 14.44 -31.06
CA LEU A 306 16.25 14.20 -30.71
C LEU A 306 15.89 12.71 -30.66
N SER A 307 16.35 11.92 -31.63
CA SER A 307 16.17 10.45 -31.65
C SER A 307 16.83 9.79 -30.44
N ALA A 308 18.06 10.18 -30.09
CA ALA A 308 18.75 9.67 -28.90
C ALA A 308 18.01 10.07 -27.60
N ALA A 309 17.47 11.29 -27.53
CA ALA A 309 16.67 11.72 -26.37
C ALA A 309 15.35 10.94 -26.26
N ALA A 310 14.67 10.68 -27.38
CA ALA A 310 13.45 9.88 -27.45
C ALA A 310 13.70 8.41 -27.02
N GLU A 311 14.78 7.79 -27.51
CA GLU A 311 15.21 6.45 -27.09
C GLU A 311 15.43 6.38 -25.57
N LYS A 312 16.18 7.32 -24.98
CA LYS A 312 16.42 7.33 -23.52
C LYS A 312 15.15 7.58 -22.71
N TRP A 313 14.18 8.33 -23.25
CA TRP A 313 12.88 8.52 -22.60
C TRP A 313 12.03 7.25 -22.65
N ALA A 314 11.89 6.62 -23.82
CA ALA A 314 11.19 5.34 -23.98
C ALA A 314 11.81 4.21 -23.14
N GLY A 315 13.14 4.09 -23.15
CA GLY A 315 13.87 3.12 -22.32
C GLY A 315 13.69 3.36 -20.81
N SER A 316 13.58 4.62 -20.38
CA SER A 316 13.26 4.94 -18.98
C SER A 316 11.86 4.48 -18.58
N LYS A 317 10.86 4.55 -19.49
CA LYS A 317 9.51 3.99 -19.25
C LYS A 317 9.52 2.46 -19.22
N GLN A 318 10.21 1.82 -20.16
CA GLN A 318 10.39 0.36 -20.17
C GLN A 318 11.07 -0.15 -18.87
N HIS A 319 12.03 0.60 -18.34
CA HIS A 319 12.67 0.28 -17.05
C HIS A 319 11.67 0.34 -15.89
N ILE A 320 10.83 1.39 -15.80
CA ILE A 320 9.77 1.48 -14.78
C ILE A 320 8.80 0.29 -14.90
N TYR A 321 8.35 -0.04 -16.12
CA TYR A 321 7.48 -1.20 -16.36
C TYR A 321 8.12 -2.52 -15.88
N THR A 322 9.43 -2.69 -16.10
CA THR A 322 10.18 -3.86 -15.63
C THR A 322 10.26 -3.93 -14.10
N LEU A 323 10.36 -2.79 -13.41
CA LEU A 323 10.31 -2.74 -11.95
C LEU A 323 8.89 -3.05 -11.41
N GLU A 324 7.84 -2.54 -12.05
CA GLU A 324 6.44 -2.86 -11.71
C GLU A 324 6.13 -4.37 -11.89
N GLN A 325 6.72 -5.03 -12.88
CA GLN A 325 6.64 -6.49 -13.03
C GLN A 325 7.31 -7.23 -11.85
N LYS A 326 8.45 -6.75 -11.33
CA LYS A 326 9.11 -7.33 -10.14
C LYS A 326 8.25 -7.15 -8.88
N VAL A 327 7.53 -6.04 -8.75
CA VAL A 327 6.53 -5.82 -7.69
C VAL A 327 5.39 -6.83 -7.84
N SER A 328 4.83 -6.97 -9.04
CA SER A 328 3.76 -7.94 -9.35
C SER A 328 4.16 -9.38 -9.00
N ALA A 329 5.36 -9.81 -9.41
CA ALA A 329 5.89 -11.13 -9.10
C ALA A 329 6.05 -11.38 -7.58
N THR A 330 6.39 -10.34 -6.81
CA THR A 330 6.41 -10.42 -5.34
C THR A 330 5.01 -10.60 -4.77
N TYR A 331 4.02 -9.87 -5.26
CA TYR A 331 2.62 -10.00 -4.84
C TYR A 331 2.03 -11.37 -5.19
N THR A 332 2.31 -11.91 -6.39
CA THR A 332 1.92 -13.28 -6.77
C THR A 332 2.47 -14.33 -5.81
N LYS A 333 3.73 -14.19 -5.36
CA LYS A 333 4.30 -15.08 -4.33
C LYS A 333 3.55 -14.97 -3.00
N VAL A 334 3.28 -13.75 -2.51
CA VAL A 334 2.49 -13.54 -1.27
C VAL A 334 1.10 -14.14 -1.40
N ARG A 335 0.45 -14.01 -2.57
CA ARG A 335 -0.87 -14.60 -2.86
C ARG A 335 -0.84 -16.12 -2.82
N GLN A 336 0.15 -16.75 -3.45
CA GLN A 336 0.34 -18.20 -3.42
C GLN A 336 0.53 -18.72 -2.00
N GLU A 337 1.36 -18.05 -1.21
CA GLU A 337 1.56 -18.37 0.21
C GLU A 337 0.27 -18.24 1.02
N LEU A 338 -0.52 -17.18 0.79
CA LEU A 338 -1.82 -16.98 1.45
C LEU A 338 -2.83 -18.09 1.09
N THR A 339 -2.84 -18.58 -0.16
CA THR A 339 -3.72 -19.69 -0.58
C THR A 339 -3.32 -21.06 -0.02
N LYS A 340 -2.08 -21.24 0.46
CA LYS A 340 -1.62 -22.49 1.10
C LYS A 340 -2.09 -22.62 2.56
N ILE A 341 -2.55 -21.52 3.18
CA ILE A 341 -2.99 -21.54 4.57
C ILE A 341 -4.33 -22.29 4.65
N PRO A 342 -4.43 -23.38 5.44
CA PRO A 342 -5.70 -24.08 5.63
C PRO A 342 -6.67 -23.18 6.41
N LYS A 343 -7.89 -23.03 5.88
CA LYS A 343 -8.94 -22.17 6.44
C LYS A 343 -9.58 -22.75 7.71
#